data_AF-A0A9P4GZP3-F1
#
_entry.id   AF-A0A9P4GZP3-F1
#
_cell.length_a   1.000
_cell.length_b   1.000
_cell.length_c   1.000
_cell.angle_alpha   90.00
_cell.angle_beta   90.00
_cell.angle_gamma   90.00
#
_symmetry.space_group_name_H-M   'P 1'
#
loop_
_entity.id
_entity.type
_entity.pdbx_description
1 polymer ?
#
loop_
_entity_poly.entity_id
_entity_poly.type
_entity_poly.pdbx_seq_one_letter_code
_entity_poly.pdbx_strand_id
1 'polypeptide(L)'
;QYMANVAMKVNLKGAGINHTTQGVANWMGDTLVLGADVTHPGSSALAGSPSITAMVGSMEASGGRFTGNMQMQQAKTEINFDVQTLVLPLLRRWCQLHNKWPSNVLYYRDGVSISQYDDIVQKELPGIRKAFTELAKQAKRSVPDFKLTAVIVTKRHSTRFFPTKEQDAMASNQNTRPGTLVDGVVTHPYYTDFYLQSHNAIKGTARPAHYFVLRNEMAITTEELEDLTHQLCHTYVRATLGVSYASPAYYADRLCERGRCYLRPFYN
;
A
#
# COMPACT_ATOMS: atom_id res chain seq x y z
N GLN A 1 23.85 -6.03 14.56
CA GLN A 1 22.89 -5.55 13.54
C GLN A 1 22.17 -6.66 12.77
N TYR A 2 22.86 -7.55 12.04
CA TYR A 2 22.21 -8.56 11.19
C TYR A 2 21.17 -9.43 11.93
N MET A 3 21.56 -10.03 13.06
CA MET A 3 20.67 -10.91 13.83
C MET A 3 19.41 -10.19 14.35
N ALA A 4 19.51 -8.91 14.70
CA ALA A 4 18.36 -8.10 15.09
C ALA A 4 17.37 -7.93 13.92
N ASN A 5 17.87 -7.66 12.71
CA ASN A 5 17.04 -7.59 11.50
C ASN A 5 16.39 -8.93 11.14
N VAL A 6 17.07 -10.04 11.40
CA VAL A 6 16.49 -11.39 11.25
C VAL A 6 15.41 -11.62 12.31
N ALA A 7 15.67 -11.30 13.58
CA ALA A 7 14.73 -11.45 14.67
C ALA A 7 13.42 -10.67 14.43
N MET A 8 13.50 -9.45 13.87
CA MET A 8 12.31 -8.70 13.45
C MET A 8 11.40 -9.48 12.49
N LYS A 9 12.00 -10.19 11.52
CA LYS A 9 11.25 -11.02 10.56
C LYS A 9 10.70 -12.29 11.22
N VAL A 10 11.40 -12.86 12.18
CA VAL A 10 10.95 -14.04 12.95
C VAL A 10 9.76 -13.66 13.83
N ASN A 11 9.84 -12.55 14.57
CA ASN A 11 8.76 -12.04 15.42
C ASN A 11 7.48 -11.79 14.61
N LEU A 12 7.58 -11.16 13.43
CA LEU A 12 6.45 -10.98 12.53
C LEU A 12 5.80 -12.32 12.12
N LYS A 13 6.60 -13.34 11.81
CA LYS A 13 6.08 -14.67 11.46
C LYS A 13 5.40 -15.36 12.64
N GLY A 14 5.80 -15.04 13.87
CA GLY A 14 5.09 -15.40 15.10
C GLY A 14 3.88 -14.51 15.41
N ALA A 15 3.43 -13.69 14.45
CA ALA A 15 2.34 -12.72 14.59
C ALA A 15 2.58 -11.64 15.68
N GLY A 16 3.84 -11.39 16.04
CA GLY A 16 4.26 -10.29 16.89
C GLY A 16 4.32 -8.94 16.15
N ILE A 17 4.42 -7.86 16.93
CA ILE A 17 4.58 -6.48 16.45
C ILE A 17 5.92 -5.97 16.96
N ASN A 18 6.77 -5.45 16.07
CA ASN A 18 8.11 -4.96 16.44
C ASN A 18 8.08 -3.51 16.95
N HIS A 19 7.33 -2.65 16.27
CA HIS A 19 7.19 -1.24 16.58
C HIS A 19 5.91 -0.70 15.92
N THR A 20 5.53 0.51 16.34
CA THR A 20 4.42 1.29 15.77
C THR A 20 4.78 2.78 15.84
N THR A 21 3.94 3.61 15.25
CA THR A 21 4.09 5.07 15.21
C THR A 21 2.99 5.71 16.04
N GLN A 22 3.29 6.84 16.71
CA GLN A 22 2.25 7.61 17.41
C GLN A 22 1.19 8.10 16.40
N GLY A 23 -0.08 8.13 16.81
CA GLY A 23 -1.20 8.62 16.00
C GLY A 23 -1.80 7.61 15.01
N VAL A 24 -1.03 6.65 14.50
CA VAL A 24 -1.52 5.72 13.44
C VAL A 24 -2.73 4.90 13.88
N ALA A 25 -2.78 4.51 15.15
CA ALA A 25 -3.87 3.72 15.71
C ALA A 25 -5.21 4.47 15.76
N ASN A 26 -5.17 5.81 15.86
CA ASN A 26 -6.38 6.64 15.85
C ASN A 26 -7.09 6.55 14.49
N TRP A 27 -6.33 6.40 13.41
CA TRP A 27 -6.84 6.26 12.05
C TRP A 27 -7.26 4.82 11.72
N MET A 28 -6.49 3.83 12.19
CA MET A 28 -6.67 2.44 11.80
C MET A 28 -7.63 1.64 12.69
N GLY A 29 -8.10 2.19 13.81
CA GLY A 29 -8.99 1.49 14.76
C GLY A 29 -10.32 1.01 14.15
N ASP A 30 -10.83 1.75 13.17
CA ASP A 30 -12.07 1.45 12.43
C ASP A 30 -11.86 1.33 10.91
N THR A 31 -10.60 1.31 10.48
CA THR A 31 -10.22 1.36 9.07
C THR A 31 -9.50 0.08 8.67
N LEU A 32 -10.06 -0.65 7.70
CA LEU A 32 -9.32 -1.70 7.00
C LEU A 32 -8.39 -1.06 5.98
N VAL A 33 -7.09 -1.04 6.28
CA VAL A 33 -6.08 -0.55 5.34
C VAL A 33 -5.65 -1.69 4.42
N LEU A 34 -5.82 -1.48 3.13
CA LEU A 34 -5.49 -2.43 2.07
C LEU A 34 -4.27 -1.94 1.28
N GLY A 35 -3.42 -2.87 0.86
CA GLY A 35 -2.34 -2.62 -0.08
C GLY A 35 -2.44 -3.58 -1.25
N ALA A 36 -2.21 -3.13 -2.47
CA ALA A 36 -2.18 -3.99 -3.64
C ALA A 36 -1.06 -3.64 -4.61
N ASP A 37 -0.56 -4.68 -5.28
CA ASP A 37 0.46 -4.60 -6.32
C ASP A 37 0.24 -5.70 -7.36
N VAL A 38 0.78 -5.49 -8.55
CA VAL A 38 0.82 -6.48 -9.63
C VAL A 38 2.24 -6.60 -10.15
N THR A 39 2.72 -7.83 -10.28
CA THR A 39 4.03 -8.10 -10.88
C THR A 39 3.90 -8.89 -12.17
N HIS A 40 4.58 -8.43 -13.20
CA HIS A 40 4.63 -9.10 -14.50
C HIS A 40 5.88 -9.97 -14.65
N PRO A 41 5.80 -11.02 -15.48
CA PRO A 41 6.98 -11.74 -15.93
C PRO A 41 8.00 -10.80 -16.59
N GLY A 42 9.28 -11.09 -16.37
CA GLY A 42 10.37 -10.40 -17.05
C GLY A 42 10.51 -10.83 -18.51
N SER A 43 11.41 -10.20 -19.25
CA SER A 43 11.69 -10.56 -20.65
C SER A 43 12.27 -11.96 -20.83
N SER A 44 12.89 -12.53 -19.79
CA SER A 44 13.44 -13.89 -19.78
C SER A 44 12.41 -14.98 -19.46
N ALA A 45 11.23 -14.59 -18.97
CA ALA A 45 10.22 -15.53 -18.52
C ALA A 45 9.63 -16.33 -19.70
N LEU A 46 9.16 -17.54 -19.41
CA LEU A 46 8.50 -18.38 -20.40
C LEU A 46 7.29 -17.65 -20.99
N ALA A 47 7.11 -17.77 -22.31
CA ALA A 47 5.98 -17.18 -23.00
C ALA A 47 4.65 -17.64 -22.36
N GLY A 48 3.74 -16.70 -22.11
CA GLY A 48 2.47 -16.98 -21.44
C GLY A 48 2.55 -17.05 -19.91
N SER A 49 3.71 -16.80 -19.30
CA SER A 49 3.80 -16.67 -17.84
C SER A 49 2.77 -15.66 -17.31
N PRO A 50 2.01 -15.99 -16.25
CA PRO A 50 0.94 -15.14 -15.77
C PRO A 50 1.51 -13.88 -15.11
N SER A 51 0.71 -12.84 -14.93
CA SER A 51 1.01 -11.82 -13.92
C SER A 51 0.56 -12.33 -12.55
N ILE A 52 1.15 -11.83 -11.47
CA ILE A 52 0.72 -12.13 -10.11
C ILE A 52 0.18 -10.85 -9.50
N THR A 53 -1.03 -10.93 -8.98
CA THR A 53 -1.63 -9.89 -8.16
C THR A 53 -1.53 -10.30 -6.70
N ALA A 54 -1.17 -9.35 -5.85
CA ALA A 54 -1.22 -9.53 -4.42
C ALA A 54 -2.05 -8.43 -3.77
N MET A 55 -2.79 -8.79 -2.72
CA MET A 55 -3.47 -7.85 -1.86
C MET A 55 -3.21 -8.20 -0.40
N VAL A 56 -2.91 -7.18 0.39
CA VAL A 56 -2.72 -7.28 1.83
C VAL A 56 -3.75 -6.45 2.56
N GLY A 57 -4.08 -6.83 3.79
CA GLY A 57 -4.97 -6.09 4.67
C GLY A 57 -4.39 -6.00 6.08
N SER A 58 -4.54 -4.83 6.72
CA SER A 58 -4.15 -4.60 8.11
C SER A 58 -5.00 -5.47 9.03
N MET A 59 -4.40 -6.09 10.04
CA MET A 59 -5.11 -6.97 10.98
C MET A 59 -5.35 -6.31 12.35
N GLU A 60 -4.77 -5.14 12.58
CA GLU A 60 -4.80 -4.41 13.85
C GLU A 60 -4.43 -2.94 13.61
N ALA A 61 -4.66 -2.08 14.62
CA ALA A 61 -4.61 -0.63 14.48
C ALA A 61 -3.19 -0.02 14.50
N SER A 62 -2.18 -0.70 15.01
CA SER A 62 -0.79 -0.21 15.08
C SER A 62 -0.07 -0.19 13.73
N GLY A 63 -0.69 -0.74 12.68
CA GLY A 63 -0.13 -0.77 11.31
C GLY A 63 1.05 -1.74 11.14
N GLY A 64 1.32 -2.60 12.12
CA GLY A 64 2.44 -3.52 12.15
C GLY A 64 2.14 -4.90 11.55
N ARG A 65 0.88 -5.35 11.56
CA ARG A 65 0.50 -6.67 11.02
C ARG A 65 -0.42 -6.58 9.82
N PHE A 66 0.03 -7.17 8.73
CA PHE A 66 -0.73 -7.38 7.51
C PHE A 66 -0.78 -8.86 7.17
N THR A 67 -1.95 -9.35 6.79
CA THR A 67 -2.08 -10.65 6.10
C THR A 67 -2.34 -10.38 4.62
N GLY A 68 -2.17 -11.37 3.75
CA GLY A 68 -2.39 -11.17 2.33
C GLY A 68 -2.76 -12.42 1.56
N ASN A 69 -3.38 -12.18 0.41
CA ASN A 69 -3.73 -13.18 -0.59
C ASN A 69 -3.07 -12.80 -1.90
N MET A 70 -2.78 -13.79 -2.73
CA MET A 70 -2.26 -13.59 -4.07
C MET A 70 -3.00 -14.49 -5.05
N GLN A 71 -3.07 -14.06 -6.30
CA GLN A 71 -3.64 -14.84 -7.39
C GLN A 71 -2.87 -14.61 -8.68
N MET A 72 -2.97 -15.58 -9.58
CA MET A 72 -2.47 -15.42 -10.95
C MET A 72 -3.53 -14.71 -11.78
N GLN A 73 -3.08 -13.88 -12.71
CA GLN A 73 -3.93 -13.28 -13.74
C GLN A 73 -3.24 -13.33 -15.10
N GLN A 74 -3.98 -12.96 -16.14
CA GLN A 74 -3.46 -12.93 -17.50
C GLN A 74 -2.14 -12.14 -17.58
N ALA A 75 -1.23 -12.64 -18.43
CA ALA A 75 0.08 -12.05 -18.64
C ALA A 75 -0.04 -10.57 -19.03
N LYS A 76 0.75 -9.71 -18.37
CA LYS A 76 0.82 -8.26 -18.60
C LYS A 76 -0.50 -7.49 -18.41
N THR A 77 -1.46 -8.08 -17.71
CA THR A 77 -2.63 -7.36 -17.22
C THR A 77 -2.25 -6.62 -15.95
N GLU A 78 -2.50 -5.32 -15.89
CA GLU A 78 -2.28 -4.48 -14.71
C GLU A 78 -3.52 -4.42 -13.81
N ILE A 79 -4.72 -4.42 -14.40
CA ILE A 79 -5.96 -4.28 -13.62
C ILE A 79 -6.31 -5.59 -12.92
N ASN A 80 -6.60 -5.53 -11.62
CA ASN A 80 -7.03 -6.68 -10.86
C ASN A 80 -8.47 -7.05 -11.25
N PHE A 81 -8.64 -8.14 -11.99
CA PHE A 81 -9.96 -8.55 -12.46
C PHE A 81 -10.84 -9.16 -11.37
N ASP A 82 -10.24 -9.80 -10.36
CA ASP A 82 -10.97 -10.46 -9.28
C ASP A 82 -10.53 -9.95 -7.91
N VAL A 83 -10.76 -8.64 -7.68
CA VAL A 83 -10.49 -8.00 -6.38
C VAL A 83 -11.36 -8.61 -5.28
N GLN A 84 -12.58 -9.05 -5.60
CA GLN A 84 -13.51 -9.60 -4.63
C GLN A 84 -12.92 -10.82 -3.90
N THR A 85 -12.33 -11.77 -4.63
CA THR A 85 -11.75 -12.98 -4.02
C THR A 85 -10.50 -12.70 -3.18
N LEU A 86 -9.76 -11.65 -3.50
CA LEU A 86 -8.61 -11.21 -2.69
C LEU A 86 -9.05 -10.50 -1.40
N VAL A 87 -10.09 -9.65 -1.46
CA VAL A 87 -10.57 -8.85 -0.32
C VAL A 87 -11.43 -9.67 0.64
N LEU A 88 -12.32 -10.52 0.14
CA LEU A 88 -13.27 -11.28 0.97
C LEU A 88 -12.64 -12.02 2.17
N PRO A 89 -11.56 -12.82 2.00
CA PRO A 89 -10.88 -13.44 3.14
C PRO A 89 -10.20 -12.44 4.08
N LEU A 90 -9.65 -11.33 3.57
CA LEU A 90 -9.06 -10.27 4.41
C LEU A 90 -10.12 -9.61 5.28
N LEU A 91 -11.24 -9.22 4.68
CA LEU A 91 -12.38 -8.62 5.34
C LEU A 91 -12.97 -9.57 6.39
N ARG A 92 -13.19 -10.83 6.03
CA ARG A 92 -13.68 -11.85 6.98
C ARG A 92 -12.76 -11.95 8.19
N ARG A 93 -11.45 -12.02 7.97
CA ARG A 93 -10.47 -12.12 9.06
C ARG A 93 -10.47 -10.87 9.92
N TRP A 94 -10.56 -9.68 9.32
CA TRP A 94 -10.67 -8.43 10.05
C TRP A 94 -11.91 -8.43 10.95
N CYS A 95 -13.08 -8.77 10.41
CA CYS A 95 -14.32 -8.79 11.20
C CYS A 95 -14.26 -9.78 12.37
N GLN A 96 -13.60 -10.92 12.19
CA GLN A 96 -13.38 -11.89 13.27
C GLN A 96 -12.47 -11.36 14.38
N LEU A 97 -11.41 -10.61 14.02
CA LEU A 97 -10.45 -10.07 14.98
C LEU A 97 -11.01 -8.89 15.77
N HIS A 98 -11.83 -8.06 15.12
CA HIS A 98 -12.36 -6.81 15.70
C HIS A 98 -13.79 -6.95 16.23
N ASN A 99 -14.45 -8.09 15.97
CA ASN A 99 -15.84 -8.35 16.33
C ASN A 99 -16.83 -7.26 15.84
N LYS A 100 -16.50 -6.61 14.72
CA LYS A 100 -17.30 -5.57 14.05
C LYS A 100 -16.93 -5.50 12.57
N TRP A 101 -17.64 -4.69 11.79
CA TRP A 101 -17.28 -4.36 10.41
C TRP A 101 -16.42 -3.10 10.38
N PRO A 102 -15.48 -2.97 9.43
CA PRO A 102 -14.74 -1.73 9.28
C PRO A 102 -15.68 -0.64 8.73
N SER A 103 -15.64 0.54 9.34
CA SER A 103 -16.40 1.71 8.87
C SER A 103 -15.72 2.38 7.69
N ASN A 104 -14.41 2.20 7.55
CA ASN A 104 -13.62 2.76 6.46
C ASN A 104 -12.75 1.69 5.80
N VAL A 105 -12.47 1.88 4.52
CA VAL A 105 -11.45 1.16 3.77
C VAL A 105 -10.50 2.18 3.15
N LEU A 106 -9.21 2.08 3.47
CA LEU A 106 -8.16 2.89 2.85
C LEU A 106 -7.31 1.98 1.95
N TYR A 107 -7.40 2.18 0.64
CA TYR A 107 -6.79 1.32 -0.36
C TYR A 107 -5.58 1.98 -1.02
N TYR A 108 -4.37 1.46 -0.77
CA TYR A 108 -3.16 1.86 -1.48
C TYR A 108 -2.85 0.91 -2.63
N ARG A 109 -2.81 1.42 -3.87
CA ARG A 109 -2.53 0.64 -5.08
C ARG A 109 -1.22 1.10 -5.73
N ASP A 110 -0.18 0.25 -5.69
CA ASP A 110 1.13 0.50 -6.33
C ASP A 110 1.21 -0.19 -7.69
N GLY A 111 1.88 0.41 -8.67
CA GLY A 111 2.16 -0.23 -9.96
C GLY A 111 1.13 0.05 -11.05
N VAL A 112 0.49 1.22 -11.04
CA VAL A 112 -0.40 1.67 -12.14
C VAL A 112 0.03 3.02 -12.68
N SER A 113 -0.22 3.21 -13.96
CA SER A 113 -0.04 4.47 -14.69
C SER A 113 -1.32 5.28 -14.72
N ILE A 114 -1.22 6.58 -15.05
CA ILE A 114 -2.35 7.50 -15.12
C ILE A 114 -3.45 7.00 -16.08
N SER A 115 -3.07 6.38 -17.21
CA SER A 115 -4.03 5.85 -18.18
C SER A 115 -4.90 4.70 -17.66
N GLN A 116 -4.57 4.15 -16.48
CA GLN A 116 -5.29 3.05 -15.85
C GLN A 116 -6.19 3.52 -14.70
N TYR A 117 -6.19 4.79 -14.35
CA TYR A 117 -6.92 5.31 -13.19
C TYR A 117 -8.43 5.05 -13.29
N ASP A 118 -9.01 5.29 -14.46
CA ASP A 118 -10.44 4.99 -14.71
C ASP A 118 -10.74 3.51 -14.57
N ASP A 119 -9.83 2.63 -15.02
CA ASP A 119 -10.00 1.19 -14.86
C ASP A 119 -10.00 0.78 -13.38
N ILE A 120 -9.17 1.40 -12.53
CA ILE A 120 -9.19 1.15 -11.08
C ILE A 120 -10.56 1.54 -10.50
N VAL A 121 -11.06 2.71 -10.87
CA VAL A 121 -12.36 3.22 -10.40
C VAL A 121 -13.52 2.32 -10.84
N GLN A 122 -13.50 1.84 -12.09
CA GLN A 122 -14.60 1.07 -12.67
C GLN A 122 -14.52 -0.43 -12.40
N LYS A 123 -13.33 -0.99 -12.14
CA LYS A 123 -13.13 -2.44 -12.01
C LYS A 123 -12.68 -2.87 -10.62
N GLU A 124 -11.69 -2.20 -10.03
CA GLU A 124 -11.14 -2.62 -8.74
C GLU A 124 -12.00 -2.18 -7.55
N LEU A 125 -12.38 -0.89 -7.47
CA LEU A 125 -13.15 -0.36 -6.34
C LEU A 125 -14.52 -1.06 -6.18
N PRO A 126 -15.28 -1.37 -7.26
CA PRO A 126 -16.50 -2.16 -7.15
C PRO A 126 -16.23 -3.59 -6.64
N GLY A 127 -15.07 -4.16 -6.96
CA GLY A 127 -14.66 -5.48 -6.43
C GLY A 127 -14.50 -5.47 -4.91
N ILE A 128 -13.96 -4.40 -4.33
CA ILE A 128 -13.89 -4.22 -2.86
C ILE A 128 -15.31 -4.20 -2.28
N ARG A 129 -16.23 -3.43 -2.87
CA ARG A 129 -17.64 -3.38 -2.43
C ARG A 129 -18.34 -4.73 -2.54
N LYS A 130 -18.13 -5.46 -3.63
CA LYS A 130 -18.67 -6.81 -3.83
C LYS A 130 -18.23 -7.77 -2.73
N ALA A 131 -17.01 -7.64 -2.21
CA ALA A 131 -16.55 -8.46 -1.08
C ALA A 131 -17.34 -8.20 0.20
N PHE A 132 -17.72 -6.94 0.48
CA PHE A 132 -18.61 -6.60 1.59
C PHE A 132 -20.01 -7.18 1.38
N THR A 133 -20.58 -7.02 0.18
CA THR A 133 -21.88 -7.60 -0.18
C THR A 133 -21.90 -9.12 -0.01
N GLU A 134 -20.86 -9.80 -0.49
CA GLU A 134 -20.75 -11.25 -0.39
C GLU A 134 -20.58 -11.72 1.05
N LEU A 135 -19.75 -11.04 1.85
CA LEU A 135 -19.61 -11.40 3.26
C LEU A 135 -20.92 -11.16 4.03
N ALA A 136 -21.64 -10.08 3.74
CA ALA A 136 -22.91 -9.77 4.37
C ALA A 136 -23.99 -10.82 4.02
N LYS A 137 -24.03 -11.23 2.75
CA LYS A 137 -24.87 -12.33 2.27
C LYS A 137 -24.55 -13.64 3.00
N GLN A 138 -23.28 -14.00 3.12
CA GLN A 138 -22.84 -15.20 3.87
C GLN A 138 -23.25 -15.13 5.35
N ALA A 139 -23.18 -13.94 5.94
CA ALA A 139 -23.60 -13.69 7.32
C ALA A 139 -25.11 -13.53 7.49
N LYS A 140 -25.91 -13.55 6.41
CA LYS A 140 -27.35 -13.23 6.40
C LYS A 140 -27.66 -11.88 7.06
N ARG A 141 -26.83 -10.88 6.79
CA ARG A 141 -26.94 -9.50 7.30
C ARG A 141 -27.04 -8.52 6.14
N SER A 142 -27.50 -7.31 6.41
CA SER A 142 -27.37 -6.20 5.47
C SER A 142 -25.89 -5.84 5.26
N VAL A 143 -25.57 -5.32 4.08
CA VAL A 143 -24.26 -4.74 3.80
C VAL A 143 -24.08 -3.55 4.75
N PRO A 144 -22.97 -3.44 5.51
CA PRO A 144 -22.75 -2.28 6.34
C PRO A 144 -22.52 -1.04 5.47
N ASP A 145 -22.88 0.12 5.98
CA ASP A 145 -22.40 1.37 5.41
C ASP A 145 -20.90 1.51 5.70
N PHE A 146 -20.11 1.84 4.68
CA PHE A 146 -18.68 2.04 4.81
C PHE A 146 -18.15 2.97 3.72
N LYS A 147 -17.12 3.72 4.07
CA LYS A 147 -16.46 4.69 3.20
C LYS A 147 -15.21 4.08 2.58
N LEU A 148 -15.05 4.20 1.27
CA LEU A 148 -13.87 3.73 0.52
C LEU A 148 -13.04 4.92 0.00
N THR A 149 -11.81 5.04 0.49
CA THR A 149 -10.80 5.96 -0.03
C THR A 149 -9.71 5.18 -0.74
N ALA A 150 -9.34 5.59 -1.94
CA ALA A 150 -8.36 4.92 -2.79
C ALA A 150 -7.25 5.88 -3.20
N VAL A 151 -6.01 5.45 -2.99
CA VAL A 151 -4.79 6.22 -3.23
C VAL A 151 -3.86 5.39 -4.12
N ILE A 152 -3.51 5.92 -5.28
CA ILE A 152 -2.48 5.33 -6.12
C ILE A 152 -1.12 5.72 -5.56
N VAL A 153 -0.20 4.76 -5.52
CA VAL A 153 1.20 4.97 -5.18
C VAL A 153 2.04 4.77 -6.43
N THR A 154 2.81 5.78 -6.82
CA THR A 154 3.78 5.66 -7.91
C THR A 154 5.18 5.89 -7.35
N LYS A 155 5.93 4.80 -7.14
CA LYS A 155 7.32 4.83 -6.62
C LYS A 155 8.38 4.98 -7.71
N ARG A 156 7.99 4.91 -8.99
CA ARG A 156 8.89 4.97 -10.15
C ARG A 156 8.43 6.07 -11.12
N HIS A 157 9.04 7.25 -11.00
CA HIS A 157 8.85 8.38 -11.91
C HIS A 157 10.15 9.21 -12.04
N SER A 158 10.11 10.26 -12.88
CA SER A 158 11.24 11.15 -13.16
C SER A 158 11.40 12.31 -12.18
N THR A 159 10.35 12.73 -11.46
CA THR A 159 10.38 13.85 -10.51
C THR A 159 11.41 13.65 -9.38
N ARG A 160 12.23 14.67 -9.11
CA ARG A 160 13.22 14.73 -8.01
C ARG A 160 13.09 16.08 -7.31
N PHE A 161 13.34 16.10 -6.01
CA PHE A 161 13.41 17.33 -5.23
C PHE A 161 14.81 17.53 -4.66
N PHE A 162 15.22 18.80 -4.62
CA PHE A 162 16.51 19.21 -4.11
C PHE A 162 16.29 20.32 -3.08
N PRO A 163 17.01 20.28 -1.94
CA PRO A 163 16.90 21.33 -0.93
C PRO A 163 17.43 22.65 -1.50
N THR A 164 16.71 23.74 -1.25
CA THR A 164 17.15 25.10 -1.65
C THR A 164 17.92 25.81 -0.54
N LYS A 165 17.81 25.31 0.70
CA LYS A 165 18.53 25.79 1.88
C LYS A 165 19.33 24.65 2.49
N GLU A 166 20.52 24.96 3.01
CA GLU A 166 21.40 23.96 3.63
C GLU A 166 20.75 23.24 4.80
N GLN A 167 19.94 23.94 5.60
CA GLN A 167 19.22 23.35 6.73
C GLN A 167 18.23 22.24 6.32
N ASP A 168 17.70 22.29 5.09
CA ASP A 168 16.71 21.31 4.59
C ASP A 168 17.40 20.13 3.90
N ALA A 169 18.73 20.17 3.77
CA ALA A 169 19.55 19.13 3.20
C ALA A 169 19.96 18.09 4.26
N MET A 170 20.04 16.83 3.84
CA MET A 170 20.68 15.76 4.59
C MET A 170 22.20 15.89 4.51
N ALA A 171 22.88 15.84 5.66
CA ALA A 171 24.35 15.94 5.72
C ALA A 171 25.07 14.82 4.94
N SER A 172 24.45 13.65 4.78
CA SER A 172 25.09 12.47 4.18
C SER A 172 25.22 12.55 2.66
N ASN A 173 24.26 13.14 1.96
CA ASN A 173 24.22 13.12 0.48
C ASN A 173 23.39 14.23 -0.16
N GLN A 174 23.07 15.29 0.59
CA GLN A 174 22.39 16.50 0.10
C GLN A 174 20.99 16.28 -0.49
N ASN A 175 20.35 15.13 -0.23
CA ASN A 175 18.91 14.99 -0.49
C ASN A 175 18.11 15.86 0.46
N THR A 176 16.83 16.08 0.14
CA THR A 176 15.88 16.66 1.10
C THR A 176 15.73 15.74 2.32
N ARG A 177 15.32 16.27 3.47
CA ARG A 177 15.09 15.46 4.68
C ARG A 177 13.89 14.51 4.53
N PRO A 178 13.88 13.34 5.19
CA PRO A 178 12.68 12.51 5.25
C PRO A 178 11.49 13.29 5.82
N GLY A 179 10.31 13.05 5.27
CA GLY A 179 9.11 13.84 5.56
C GLY A 179 8.95 15.07 4.67
N THR A 180 9.86 15.32 3.71
CA THR A 180 9.64 16.36 2.71
C THR A 180 8.39 16.03 1.89
N LEU A 181 7.40 16.91 2.00
CA LEU A 181 6.11 16.86 1.35
C LEU A 181 6.05 17.98 0.29
N VAL A 182 5.52 17.65 -0.88
CA VAL A 182 5.24 18.62 -1.96
C VAL A 182 3.85 18.33 -2.50
N ASP A 183 2.89 19.18 -2.16
CA ASP A 183 1.46 19.09 -2.47
C ASP A 183 0.97 20.21 -3.41
N GLY A 184 1.86 21.16 -3.75
CA GLY A 184 1.56 22.31 -4.62
C GLY A 184 2.58 22.53 -5.74
N VAL A 185 2.22 23.43 -6.67
CA VAL A 185 3.03 23.93 -7.82
C VAL A 185 3.32 22.90 -8.91
N VAL A 186 3.77 21.70 -8.53
CA VAL A 186 4.15 20.60 -9.45
C VAL A 186 3.20 19.40 -9.36
N THR A 187 2.11 19.55 -8.61
CA THR A 187 1.01 18.61 -8.44
C THR A 187 -0.11 18.91 -9.45
N HIS A 188 -1.11 18.04 -9.51
CA HIS A 188 -2.23 18.15 -10.42
C HIS A 188 -3.11 19.38 -10.08
N PRO A 189 -3.48 20.22 -11.05
CA PRO A 189 -4.24 21.45 -10.78
C PRO A 189 -5.69 21.23 -10.32
N TYR A 190 -6.25 20.04 -10.54
CA TYR A 190 -7.67 19.73 -10.28
C TYR A 190 -7.91 18.54 -9.35
N TYR A 191 -6.89 17.70 -9.11
CA TYR A 191 -7.04 16.48 -8.33
C TYR A 191 -6.12 16.56 -7.12
N THR A 192 -6.46 15.86 -6.06
CA THR A 192 -5.61 15.79 -4.88
C THR A 192 -4.50 14.77 -5.14
N ASP A 193 -3.28 15.26 -5.22
CA ASP A 193 -2.07 14.46 -5.25
C ASP A 193 -0.93 15.16 -4.53
N PHE A 194 0.03 14.37 -4.05
CA PHE A 194 1.18 14.88 -3.33
C PHE A 194 2.38 13.97 -3.52
N TYR A 195 3.57 14.54 -3.42
CA TYR A 195 4.81 13.79 -3.35
C TYR A 195 5.32 13.76 -1.91
N LEU A 196 5.72 12.58 -1.43
CA LEU A 196 6.28 12.42 -0.10
C LEU A 196 7.60 11.65 -0.17
N GLN A 197 8.68 12.29 0.28
CA GLN A 197 9.96 11.63 0.53
C GLN A 197 10.00 11.12 1.97
N SER A 198 9.38 9.98 2.25
CA SER A 198 9.26 9.42 3.61
C SER A 198 10.53 8.75 4.16
N HIS A 199 11.60 8.64 3.38
CA HIS A 199 12.77 7.83 3.72
C HIS A 199 14.08 8.62 3.67
N ASN A 200 15.07 8.13 4.42
CA ASN A 200 16.46 8.50 4.24
C ASN A 200 17.01 7.84 2.97
N ALA A 201 17.28 8.62 1.92
CA ALA A 201 18.02 8.10 0.78
C ALA A 201 19.45 7.82 1.24
N ILE A 202 19.90 6.56 1.15
CA ILE A 202 21.25 6.17 1.58
C ILE A 202 22.28 6.53 0.50
N LYS A 203 21.92 6.34 -0.78
CA LYS A 203 22.80 6.53 -1.92
C LYS A 203 22.04 7.13 -3.09
N GLY A 204 22.70 8.06 -3.81
CA GLY A 204 22.15 8.73 -4.98
C GLY A 204 21.05 9.72 -4.61
N THR A 205 20.28 10.14 -5.61
CA THR A 205 19.15 11.06 -5.42
C THR A 205 17.90 10.29 -5.01
N ALA A 206 17.26 10.77 -3.94
CA ALA A 206 16.01 10.25 -3.44
C ALA A 206 14.92 10.31 -4.51
N ARG A 207 14.05 9.30 -4.50
CA ARG A 207 12.83 9.30 -5.28
C ARG A 207 11.67 9.43 -4.29
N PRO A 208 11.02 10.60 -4.18
CA PRO A 208 9.79 10.71 -3.40
C PRO A 208 8.75 9.78 -4.04
N ALA A 209 7.84 9.22 -3.25
CA ALA A 209 6.69 8.53 -3.81
C ALA A 209 5.61 9.56 -4.15
N HIS A 210 4.97 9.38 -5.30
CA HIS A 210 3.81 10.17 -5.71
C HIS A 210 2.54 9.45 -5.28
N TYR A 211 1.64 10.18 -4.63
CA TYR A 211 0.36 9.69 -4.16
C TYR A 211 -0.75 10.45 -4.85
N PHE A 212 -1.66 9.75 -5.50
CA PHE A 212 -2.80 10.35 -6.20
C PHE A 212 -4.11 9.81 -5.62
N VAL A 213 -4.98 10.70 -5.15
CA VAL A 213 -6.25 10.33 -4.52
C VAL A 213 -7.32 10.12 -5.59
N LEU A 214 -7.62 8.86 -5.91
CA LEU A 214 -8.66 8.51 -6.90
C LEU A 214 -10.08 8.65 -6.35
N ARG A 215 -10.24 8.39 -5.06
CA ARG A 215 -11.55 8.40 -4.40
C ARG A 215 -11.34 8.77 -2.94
N ASN A 216 -12.15 9.68 -2.42
CA ASN A 216 -12.12 10.04 -1.01
C ASN A 216 -13.54 10.06 -0.42
N GLU A 217 -14.06 8.90 -0.05
CA GLU A 217 -15.35 8.83 0.65
C GLU A 217 -15.22 8.95 2.16
N MET A 218 -14.01 8.73 2.69
CA MET A 218 -13.71 8.98 4.11
C MET A 218 -13.93 10.47 4.47
N ALA A 219 -13.87 11.35 3.47
CA ALA A 219 -13.80 12.80 3.63
C ALA A 219 -12.62 13.20 4.53
N ILE A 220 -11.52 12.43 4.45
CA ILE A 220 -10.26 12.76 5.11
C ILE A 220 -9.69 14.00 4.44
N THR A 221 -9.16 14.93 5.22
CA THR A 221 -8.48 16.10 4.65
C THR A 221 -7.15 15.68 4.00
N THR A 222 -6.63 16.52 3.11
CA THR A 222 -5.34 16.26 2.47
C THR A 222 -4.23 16.14 3.51
N GLU A 223 -4.15 17.07 4.45
CA GLU A 223 -3.16 17.09 5.55
C GLU A 223 -3.22 15.81 6.39
N GLU A 224 -4.41 15.38 6.80
CA GLU A 224 -4.60 14.14 7.57
C GLU A 224 -4.17 12.90 6.78
N LEU A 225 -4.44 12.87 5.47
CA LEU A 225 -4.04 11.76 4.61
C LEU A 225 -2.52 11.73 4.38
N GLU A 226 -1.88 12.88 4.24
CA GLU A 226 -0.42 13.02 4.14
C GLU A 226 0.27 12.54 5.41
N ASP A 227 -0.21 12.98 6.58
CA ASP A 227 0.27 12.54 7.88
C ASP A 227 0.09 11.05 8.09
N LEU A 228 -1.10 10.51 7.80
CA LEU A 228 -1.37 9.07 7.90
C LEU A 228 -0.47 8.27 6.95
N THR A 229 -0.29 8.73 5.72
CA THR A 229 0.59 8.10 4.73
C THR A 229 2.03 8.09 5.22
N HIS A 230 2.50 9.19 5.82
CA HIS A 230 3.84 9.30 6.38
C HIS A 230 4.03 8.42 7.63
N GLN A 231 3.04 8.34 8.52
CA GLN A 231 3.03 7.43 9.66
C GLN A 231 3.09 5.98 9.23
N LEU A 232 2.31 5.59 8.20
CA LEU A 232 2.32 4.25 7.62
C LEU A 232 3.69 3.90 7.02
N CYS A 233 4.45 4.85 6.49
CA CYS A 233 5.83 4.60 6.04
C CYS A 233 6.79 4.19 7.19
N HIS A 234 6.40 4.44 8.44
CA HIS A 234 7.17 4.11 9.64
C HIS A 234 6.67 2.85 10.36
N THR A 235 5.61 2.19 9.87
CA THR A 235 5.12 0.92 10.44
C THR A 235 5.66 -0.34 9.74
N TYR A 236 6.64 -0.19 8.85
CA TYR A 236 7.23 -1.33 8.13
C TYR A 236 8.12 -2.16 9.07
N VAL A 237 7.56 -3.24 9.61
CA VAL A 237 8.13 -4.02 10.72
C VAL A 237 9.44 -4.75 10.40
N ARG A 238 9.93 -4.70 9.17
CA ARG A 238 11.21 -5.33 8.76
C ARG A 238 12.39 -4.37 8.77
N ALA A 239 12.18 -3.09 9.05
CA ALA A 239 13.21 -2.06 9.11
C ALA A 239 13.00 -1.17 10.34
N THR A 240 14.06 -0.53 10.82
CA THR A 240 14.02 0.44 11.93
C THR A 240 14.08 1.89 11.44
N LEU A 241 13.71 2.12 10.18
CA LEU A 241 13.75 3.41 9.49
C LEU A 241 12.51 3.51 8.58
N GLY A 242 12.05 4.75 8.33
CA GLY A 242 10.98 5.01 7.36
C GLY A 242 11.32 4.44 5.98
N VAL A 243 10.37 3.70 5.39
CA VAL A 243 10.47 3.19 4.02
C VAL A 243 10.01 4.23 3.02
N SER A 244 10.34 4.02 1.74
CA SER A 244 10.18 5.02 0.68
C SER A 244 8.75 5.25 0.20
N TYR A 245 7.80 4.42 0.60
CA TYR A 245 6.38 4.55 0.30
C TYR A 245 5.55 3.76 1.33
N ALA A 246 4.23 4.02 1.38
CA ALA A 246 3.34 3.49 2.39
C ALA A 246 3.47 1.95 2.56
N SER A 247 3.64 1.51 3.81
CA SER A 247 3.85 0.09 4.15
C SER A 247 2.81 -0.89 3.57
N PRO A 248 1.50 -0.57 3.47
CA PRO A 248 0.53 -1.48 2.86
C PRO A 248 0.92 -1.87 1.42
N ALA A 249 1.23 -0.89 0.58
CA ALA A 249 1.70 -1.13 -0.79
C ALA A 249 3.04 -1.88 -0.80
N TYR A 250 3.95 -1.56 0.14
CA TYR A 250 5.23 -2.26 0.27
C TYR A 250 5.03 -3.75 0.59
N TYR A 251 4.10 -4.09 1.50
CA TYR A 251 3.79 -5.47 1.82
C TYR A 251 3.17 -6.22 0.63
N ALA A 252 2.34 -5.57 -0.18
CA ALA A 252 1.80 -6.16 -1.41
C ALA A 252 2.92 -6.49 -2.41
N ASP A 253 3.86 -5.56 -2.64
CA ASP A 253 5.05 -5.79 -3.50
C ASP A 253 5.88 -6.98 -2.99
N ARG A 254 6.13 -7.06 -1.67
CA ARG A 254 6.84 -8.22 -1.08
C ARG A 254 6.07 -9.54 -1.26
N LEU A 255 4.74 -9.49 -1.27
CA LEU A 255 3.91 -10.66 -1.48
C LEU A 255 3.92 -11.10 -2.96
N CYS A 256 3.89 -10.15 -3.89
CA CYS A 256 4.13 -10.36 -5.32
C CYS A 256 5.50 -11.02 -5.57
N GLU A 257 6.58 -10.47 -4.99
CA GLU A 257 7.91 -11.06 -5.07
C GLU A 257 7.96 -12.50 -4.56
N ARG A 258 7.23 -12.78 -3.46
CA ARG A 258 7.11 -14.16 -2.96
C ARG A 258 6.37 -15.05 -3.94
N GLY A 259 5.30 -14.57 -4.56
CA GLY A 259 4.58 -15.28 -5.62
C GLY A 259 5.51 -15.66 -6.77
N ARG A 260 6.40 -14.75 -7.21
CA ARG A 260 7.41 -15.05 -8.24
C ARG A 260 8.31 -16.20 -7.84
N CYS A 261 8.68 -16.31 -6.55
CA CYS A 261 9.48 -17.44 -6.08
C CYS A 261 8.72 -18.77 -6.18
N TYR A 262 7.40 -18.78 -5.96
CA TYR A 262 6.59 -19.99 -6.14
C TYR A 262 6.47 -20.39 -7.61
N LEU A 263 6.45 -19.41 -8.52
CA LEU A 263 6.39 -19.63 -9.97
C LEU A 263 7.78 -19.53 -10.65
N ARG A 264 8.86 -19.72 -9.89
CA ARG A 264 10.24 -19.59 -10.40
C ARG A 264 10.51 -20.36 -11.69
N PRO A 265 10.03 -21.61 -11.88
CA PRO A 265 10.24 -22.33 -13.14
C PRO A 265 9.69 -21.61 -14.38
N PHE A 266 8.68 -20.75 -14.22
CA PHE A 266 8.07 -19.97 -15.30
C PHE A 266 8.65 -18.57 -15.42
N TYR A 267 9.03 -17.96 -14.29
CA TYR A 267 9.42 -16.56 -14.17
C TYR A 267 10.92 -16.24 -14.33
N ASN A 268 11.77 -17.26 -14.48
CA ASN A 268 13.24 -17.12 -14.50
C ASN A 268 13.75 -16.07 -15.51
#